data_AF-A0A5E6M8T0-F1
#
_entry.id   AF-A0A5E6M8T0-F1
#
_cell.length_a   1.000
_cell.length_b   1.000
_cell.length_c   1.000
_cell.angle_alpha   90.00
_cell.angle_beta   90.00
_cell.angle_gamma   90.00
#
_symmetry.space_group_name_H-M   'P 1'
#
loop_
_entity.id
_entity.type
_entity.pdbx_description
1 polymer ?
#
loop_
_entity_poly.entity_id
_entity_poly.type
_entity_poly.pdbx_seq_one_letter_code
_entity_poly.pdbx_strand_id
1 'polypeptide(L)'
;LPAGSGASAKTGPQTPPSWLPGAFLSLCLLLYLQLLVAAAMRHAHAWLSIPDFPTAYGHLWPQITETDLVQINAGRMAKNIAPTSLFQIHLQLVHRGLALLILLCAVALSAGVLGKERRGPLRRTVLWFLVLTAVQIGIGASVIWSGKSVFPTTVHVLLGAGLFLLAVLGAGIAYRHRWLAARESLAGGNSPLGDTRKECPA
;
A
#
# COMPACT_ATOMS: atom_id res chain seq x y z
N LEU A 1 -53.32 -13.82 21.88
CA LEU A 1 -52.47 -13.48 20.71
C LEU A 1 -51.04 -13.37 21.23
N PRO A 2 -50.16 -14.39 21.06
CA PRO A 2 -48.83 -14.34 21.63
C PRO A 2 -47.89 -13.49 20.77
N ALA A 3 -46.92 -12.89 21.46
CA ALA A 3 -45.98 -11.90 21.00
C ALA A 3 -45.03 -12.42 19.90
N GLY A 4 -44.84 -11.59 18.87
CA GLY A 4 -43.81 -11.79 17.85
C GLY A 4 -42.43 -11.62 18.44
N SER A 5 -41.75 -12.75 18.61
CA SER A 5 -40.32 -12.91 18.85
C SER A 5 -39.49 -11.97 17.97
N GLY A 6 -38.86 -10.97 18.60
CA GLY A 6 -37.77 -10.21 18.00
C GLY A 6 -36.57 -11.12 17.82
N ALA A 7 -36.41 -11.65 16.61
CA ALA A 7 -35.23 -12.39 16.20
C ALA A 7 -33.99 -11.49 16.35
N SER A 8 -33.31 -11.62 17.48
CA SER A 8 -31.97 -11.11 17.71
C SER A 8 -31.04 -11.77 16.69
N ALA A 9 -30.74 -11.05 15.62
CA ALA A 9 -29.74 -11.45 14.64
C ALA A 9 -28.39 -11.54 15.36
N LYS A 10 -28.02 -12.75 15.78
CA LYS A 10 -26.69 -13.06 16.30
C LYS A 10 -25.67 -12.76 15.20
N THR A 11 -25.08 -11.58 15.22
CA THR A 11 -23.88 -11.28 14.44
C THR A 11 -22.74 -12.07 15.07
N GLY A 12 -22.52 -13.30 14.59
CA GLY A 12 -21.33 -14.08 14.93
C GLY A 12 -20.06 -13.30 14.59
N PRO A 13 -18.91 -13.62 15.21
CA PRO A 13 -17.65 -12.96 14.90
C PRO A 13 -17.34 -13.09 13.41
N GLN A 14 -17.36 -11.97 12.69
CA GLN A 14 -17.04 -11.95 11.27
C GLN A 14 -15.55 -12.20 11.10
N THR A 15 -15.19 -13.33 10.52
CA THR A 15 -13.80 -13.66 10.24
C THR A 15 -13.32 -12.80 9.06
N PRO A 16 -12.15 -12.16 9.15
CA PRO A 16 -11.63 -11.37 8.04
C PRO A 16 -11.34 -12.28 6.84
N PRO A 17 -11.47 -11.77 5.59
CA PRO A 17 -11.19 -12.56 4.41
C PRO A 17 -9.73 -13.08 4.39
N SER A 18 -9.55 -14.31 3.92
CA SER A 18 -8.26 -15.04 3.96
C SER A 18 -7.13 -14.36 3.18
N TRP A 19 -7.46 -13.57 2.16
CA TRP A 19 -6.50 -12.83 1.34
C TRP A 19 -5.97 -11.55 1.99
N LEU A 20 -6.66 -11.02 3.01
CA LEU A 20 -6.35 -9.71 3.61
C LEU A 20 -4.94 -9.63 4.21
N PRO A 21 -4.46 -10.62 5.00
CA PRO A 21 -3.09 -10.57 5.52
C PRO A 21 -2.04 -10.62 4.40
N GLY A 22 -2.28 -11.41 3.35
CA GLY A 22 -1.42 -11.50 2.18
C GLY A 22 -1.31 -10.16 1.44
N ALA A 23 -2.44 -9.47 1.25
CA ALA A 23 -2.46 -8.15 0.61
C ALA A 23 -1.65 -7.10 1.39
N PHE A 24 -1.79 -7.05 2.73
CA PHE A 24 -0.97 -6.15 3.54
C PHE A 24 0.51 -6.51 3.50
N LEU A 25 0.88 -7.80 3.50
CA LEU A 25 2.28 -8.22 3.35
C LEU A 25 2.85 -7.82 1.97
N SER A 26 2.09 -7.99 0.90
CA SER A 26 2.49 -7.53 -0.43
C SER A 26 2.71 -6.01 -0.44
N LEU A 27 1.82 -5.23 0.18
CA LEU A 27 2.00 -3.79 0.33
C LEU A 27 3.24 -3.44 1.16
N CYS A 28 3.51 -4.14 2.26
CA CYS A 28 4.75 -3.97 3.04
C CYS A 28 5.99 -4.20 2.16
N LEU A 29 6.01 -5.28 1.39
CA LEU A 29 7.12 -5.60 0.50
C LEU A 29 7.31 -4.51 -0.56
N LEU A 30 6.24 -4.08 -1.23
CA LEU A 30 6.29 -3.03 -2.25
C LEU A 30 6.75 -1.69 -1.65
N LEU A 31 6.24 -1.30 -0.48
CA LEU A 31 6.65 -0.08 0.21
C LEU A 31 8.11 -0.14 0.68
N TYR A 32 8.57 -1.29 1.15
CA TYR A 32 9.98 -1.48 1.50
C TYR A 32 10.89 -1.31 0.27
N LEU A 33 10.54 -1.94 -0.85
CA LEU A 33 11.25 -1.75 -2.12
C LEU A 33 11.23 -0.29 -2.58
N GLN A 34 10.09 0.40 -2.41
CA GLN A 34 9.95 1.81 -2.74
C GLN A 34 10.87 2.70 -1.91
N LEU A 35 10.98 2.43 -0.61
CA LEU A 35 11.89 3.11 0.31
C LEU A 35 13.36 2.84 -0.07
N LEU A 36 13.70 1.61 -0.45
CA LEU A 36 15.05 1.25 -0.89
C LEU A 36 15.43 1.99 -2.17
N VAL A 37 14.55 2.00 -3.17
CA VAL A 37 14.76 2.72 -4.44
C VAL A 37 14.83 4.24 -4.17
N ALA A 38 13.98 4.78 -3.29
CA ALA A 38 14.03 6.19 -2.91
C ALA A 38 15.35 6.56 -2.22
N ALA A 39 15.85 5.71 -1.32
CA ALA A 39 17.15 5.88 -0.69
C ALA A 39 18.27 5.83 -1.74
N ALA A 40 18.24 4.85 -2.65
CA ALA A 40 19.19 4.73 -3.75
C ALA A 40 19.17 5.98 -4.65
N MET A 41 18.01 6.55 -4.96
CA MET A 41 17.89 7.81 -5.69
C MET A 41 18.56 8.98 -4.95
N ARG A 42 18.47 9.00 -3.62
CA ARG A 42 19.12 10.03 -2.79
C ARG A 42 20.64 9.89 -2.78
N HIS A 43 21.14 8.66 -2.73
CA HIS A 43 22.59 8.39 -2.83
C HIS A 43 23.14 8.64 -4.24
N ALA A 44 22.38 8.29 -5.27
CA ALA A 44 22.77 8.48 -6.67
C ALA A 44 22.49 9.90 -7.20
N HIS A 45 21.99 10.82 -6.37
CA HIS A 45 21.58 12.17 -6.76
C HIS A 45 20.60 12.20 -7.96
N ALA A 46 19.77 11.15 -8.11
CA ALA A 46 18.94 10.87 -9.28
C ALA A 46 17.60 11.63 -9.30
N TRP A 47 17.27 12.36 -8.24
CA TRP A 47 16.03 13.10 -7.97
C TRP A 47 15.52 14.12 -9.02
N LEU A 48 16.36 14.54 -9.97
CA LEU A 48 16.01 15.48 -11.04
C LEU A 48 16.37 14.91 -12.41
N SER A 49 16.71 13.62 -12.49
CA SER A 49 17.05 12.96 -13.75
C SER A 49 15.92 13.08 -14.75
N ILE A 50 14.65 13.01 -14.31
CA ILE A 50 13.46 13.32 -15.09
C ILE A 50 12.77 14.52 -14.42
N PRO A 51 12.82 15.72 -15.03
CA PRO A 51 12.35 16.96 -14.40
C PRO A 51 10.84 17.21 -14.56
N ASP A 52 10.14 16.42 -15.36
CA ASP A 52 8.69 16.51 -15.58
C ASP A 52 7.92 15.44 -14.81
N PHE A 53 6.65 15.72 -14.54
CA PHE A 53 5.67 14.81 -13.93
C PHE A 53 4.26 15.27 -14.39
N PRO A 54 3.32 14.35 -14.73
CA PRO A 54 3.37 12.89 -14.61
C PRO A 54 4.17 12.17 -15.70
N THR A 55 4.47 12.85 -16.80
CA THR A 55 5.30 12.31 -17.88
C THR A 55 6.77 12.25 -17.50
N ALA A 56 7.54 11.54 -18.30
CA ALA A 56 8.98 11.50 -18.33
C ALA A 56 9.45 11.85 -19.74
N TYR A 57 10.07 13.03 -19.90
CA TYR A 57 10.43 13.61 -21.19
C TYR A 57 9.25 13.66 -22.18
N GLY A 58 8.04 13.96 -21.68
CA GLY A 58 6.82 14.04 -22.50
C GLY A 58 6.12 12.70 -22.77
N HIS A 59 6.68 11.57 -22.35
CA HIS A 59 6.08 10.24 -22.50
C HIS A 59 5.72 9.64 -21.13
N LEU A 60 4.70 8.79 -21.04
CA LEU A 60 4.37 8.13 -19.76
C LEU A 60 5.44 7.13 -19.32
N TRP A 61 6.05 6.43 -20.28
CA TRP A 61 7.14 5.48 -20.05
C TRP A 61 8.10 5.48 -21.23
N PRO A 62 9.11 6.37 -21.25
CA PRO A 62 10.05 6.46 -22.35
C PRO A 62 11.04 5.30 -22.34
N GLN A 63 11.39 4.80 -23.52
CA GLN A 63 12.56 3.95 -23.72
C GLN A 63 13.73 4.87 -24.08
N ILE A 64 14.59 5.17 -23.10
CA ILE A 64 15.73 6.07 -23.30
C ILE A 64 16.93 5.25 -23.78
N THR A 65 17.39 5.55 -25.00
CA THR A 65 18.60 4.98 -25.60
C THR A 65 19.84 5.83 -25.28
N GLU A 66 21.04 5.31 -25.59
CA GLU A 66 22.29 6.07 -25.45
C GLU A 66 22.30 7.33 -26.32
N THR A 67 21.68 7.30 -27.50
CA THR A 67 21.55 8.48 -28.37
C THR A 67 20.66 9.55 -27.73
N ASP A 68 19.57 9.14 -27.07
CA ASP A 68 18.70 10.07 -26.34
C ASP A 68 19.40 10.67 -25.12
N LEU A 69 20.23 9.87 -24.43
CA LEU A 69 21.01 10.35 -23.28
C LEU A 69 21.94 11.50 -23.67
N VAL A 70 22.60 11.40 -24.83
CA VAL A 70 23.47 12.47 -25.35
C VAL A 70 22.67 13.75 -25.57
N GLN A 71 21.50 13.67 -26.20
CA GLN A 71 20.63 14.84 -26.42
C GLN A 71 20.11 15.43 -25.11
N ILE A 72 19.68 14.59 -24.17
CA ILE A 72 19.24 14.98 -22.83
C ILE A 72 20.36 15.74 -22.11
N ASN A 73 21.59 15.21 -22.12
CA ASN A 73 22.72 15.84 -21.46
C ASN A 73 23.16 17.13 -22.14
N ALA A 74 23.10 17.22 -23.48
CA ALA A 74 23.32 18.48 -24.19
C ALA A 74 22.31 19.56 -23.75
N GLY A 75 21.02 19.21 -23.66
CA GLY A 75 19.97 20.12 -23.17
C GLY A 75 20.14 20.52 -21.69
N ARG A 76 20.66 19.62 -20.85
CA ARG A 76 21.01 19.92 -19.45
C ARG A 76 22.17 20.90 -19.35
N MET A 77 23.23 20.67 -20.12
CA MET A 77 24.41 21.53 -20.15
C MET A 77 24.06 22.95 -20.62
N ALA A 78 23.21 23.08 -21.64
CA ALA A 78 22.71 24.39 -22.09
C ALA A 78 21.96 25.18 -21.00
N LYS A 79 21.44 24.49 -19.98
CA LYS A 79 20.75 25.08 -18.82
C LYS A 79 21.62 25.13 -17.55
N ASN A 80 22.92 24.84 -17.66
CA ASN A 80 23.85 24.71 -16.52
C ASN A 80 23.40 23.68 -15.46
N ILE A 81 22.70 22.63 -15.90
CA ILE A 81 22.29 21.49 -15.05
C ILE A 81 23.29 20.36 -15.25
N ALA A 82 23.71 19.72 -14.17
CA ALA A 82 24.62 18.57 -14.23
C ALA A 82 24.05 17.45 -15.14
N PRO A 83 24.92 16.77 -15.91
CA PRO A 83 24.52 15.64 -16.74
C PRO A 83 23.97 14.51 -15.87
N THR A 84 23.12 13.68 -16.48
CA THR A 84 22.57 12.48 -15.85
C THR A 84 23.06 11.22 -16.57
N SER A 85 22.85 10.05 -15.96
CA SER A 85 23.10 8.75 -16.57
C SER A 85 21.80 7.97 -16.80
N LEU A 86 21.86 6.96 -17.68
CA LEU A 86 20.74 6.01 -17.85
C LEU A 86 20.34 5.38 -16.52
N PHE A 87 21.30 5.00 -15.69
CA PHE A 87 21.01 4.41 -14.38
C PHE A 87 20.13 5.33 -13.51
N GLN A 88 20.45 6.62 -13.43
CA GLN A 88 19.67 7.57 -12.64
C GLN A 88 18.26 7.78 -13.22
N ILE A 89 18.12 7.81 -14.55
CA ILE A 89 16.82 7.89 -15.23
C ILE A 89 15.98 6.64 -14.91
N HIS A 90 16.56 5.44 -15.03
CA HIS A 90 15.86 4.19 -14.75
C HIS A 90 15.47 4.06 -13.28
N LEU A 91 16.31 4.50 -12.34
CA LEU A 91 15.96 4.56 -10.92
C LEU A 91 14.70 5.41 -10.69
N GLN A 92 14.59 6.56 -11.35
CA GLN A 92 13.39 7.39 -11.26
C GLN A 92 12.16 6.72 -11.87
N LEU A 93 12.29 6.07 -13.03
CA LEU A 93 11.19 5.34 -13.67
C LEU A 93 10.71 4.19 -12.79
N VAL A 94 11.62 3.41 -12.20
CA VAL A 94 11.31 2.32 -11.27
C VAL A 94 10.57 2.87 -10.03
N HIS A 95 11.05 3.96 -9.44
CA HIS A 95 10.38 4.60 -8.31
C HIS A 95 8.95 5.06 -8.64
N ARG A 96 8.75 5.66 -9.82
CA ARG A 96 7.43 6.10 -10.30
C ARG A 96 6.51 4.90 -10.56
N GLY A 97 7.02 3.87 -11.24
CA GLY A 97 6.27 2.66 -11.56
C GLY A 97 5.83 1.89 -10.31
N LEU A 98 6.72 1.78 -9.32
CA LEU A 98 6.41 1.13 -8.05
C LEU A 98 5.42 1.94 -7.21
N ALA A 99 5.48 3.29 -7.23
CA ALA A 99 4.45 4.14 -6.63
C ALA A 99 3.07 3.90 -7.25
N LEU A 100 2.99 3.79 -8.58
CA LEU A 100 1.76 3.48 -9.29
C LEU A 100 1.23 2.09 -8.93
N LEU A 101 2.10 1.08 -8.86
CA LEU A 101 1.72 -0.27 -8.45
C LEU A 101 1.16 -0.30 -7.01
N ILE A 102 1.79 0.42 -6.08
CA ILE A 102 1.31 0.55 -4.70
C ILE A 102 -0.08 1.19 -4.68
N LEU A 103 -0.30 2.25 -5.46
CA LEU A 103 -1.61 2.89 -5.57
C LEU A 103 -2.68 1.91 -6.10
N LEU A 104 -2.37 1.15 -7.15
CA LEU A 104 -3.29 0.15 -7.71
C LEU A 104 -3.62 -0.95 -6.68
N CYS A 105 -2.63 -1.45 -5.94
CA CYS A 105 -2.85 -2.40 -4.85
C CYS A 105 -3.71 -1.79 -3.72
N ALA A 106 -3.50 -0.52 -3.37
CA ALA A 106 -4.30 0.19 -2.37
C ALA A 106 -5.77 0.36 -2.81
N VAL A 107 -6.00 0.66 -4.08
CA VAL A 107 -7.34 0.74 -4.68
C VAL A 107 -8.01 -0.63 -4.67
N ALA A 108 -7.31 -1.69 -5.10
CA ALA A 108 -7.84 -3.05 -5.09
C ALA A 108 -8.20 -3.53 -3.68
N LEU A 109 -7.33 -3.26 -2.70
CA LEU A 109 -7.59 -3.52 -1.28
C LEU A 109 -8.83 -2.76 -0.79
N SER A 110 -8.95 -1.48 -1.15
CA SER A 110 -10.11 -0.65 -0.81
C SER A 110 -11.40 -1.18 -1.39
N ALA A 111 -11.43 -1.52 -2.69
CA ALA A 111 -12.59 -2.09 -3.34
C ALA A 111 -13.01 -3.43 -2.70
N GLY A 112 -12.04 -4.30 -2.38
CA GLY A 112 -12.29 -5.59 -1.74
C GLY A 112 -12.86 -5.51 -0.32
N VAL A 113 -12.59 -4.41 0.41
CA VAL A 113 -13.08 -4.17 1.78
C VAL A 113 -14.39 -3.38 1.78
N LEU A 114 -14.53 -2.33 0.96
CA LEU A 114 -15.70 -1.45 0.95
C LEU A 114 -17.00 -2.17 0.56
N GLY A 115 -16.93 -3.20 -0.30
CA GLY A 115 -18.09 -4.00 -0.68
C GLY A 115 -18.61 -4.94 0.41
N LYS A 116 -17.81 -5.22 1.45
CA LYS A 116 -18.10 -6.24 2.47
C LYS A 116 -18.33 -5.65 3.86
N GLU A 117 -17.61 -4.57 4.19
CA GLU A 117 -17.63 -3.97 5.53
C GLU A 117 -18.36 -2.62 5.50
N ARG A 118 -19.57 -2.55 6.07
CA ARG A 118 -20.37 -1.30 6.08
C ARG A 118 -19.79 -0.25 7.04
N ARG A 119 -19.34 -0.63 8.25
CA ARG A 119 -18.83 0.30 9.28
C ARG A 119 -17.85 -0.43 10.20
N GLY A 120 -16.56 -0.14 10.06
CA GLY A 120 -15.54 -0.76 10.92
C GLY A 120 -14.20 -0.01 10.91
N PRO A 121 -13.34 -0.26 11.92
CA PRO A 121 -11.99 0.31 11.96
C PRO A 121 -11.16 -0.13 10.74
N LEU A 122 -11.33 -1.36 10.24
CA LEU A 122 -10.62 -1.85 9.05
C LEU A 122 -10.90 -1.01 7.80
N ARG A 123 -12.18 -0.70 7.52
CA ARG A 123 -12.56 0.17 6.40
C ARG A 123 -11.92 1.55 6.52
N ARG A 124 -11.91 2.13 7.72
CA ARG A 124 -11.24 3.42 7.99
C ARG A 124 -9.74 3.35 7.71
N THR A 125 -9.07 2.30 8.21
CA THR A 125 -7.63 2.09 7.99
C THR A 125 -7.29 1.98 6.50
N VAL A 126 -8.06 1.20 5.74
CA VAL A 126 -7.81 1.00 4.30
C VAL A 126 -8.07 2.28 3.51
N LEU A 127 -9.11 3.04 3.84
CA LEU A 127 -9.37 4.35 3.23
C LEU A 127 -8.27 5.37 3.54
N TRP A 128 -7.82 5.45 4.80
CA TRP A 128 -6.71 6.30 5.17
C TRP A 128 -5.43 5.90 4.43
N PHE A 129 -5.14 4.61 4.32
CA PHE A 129 -4.00 4.13 3.56
C PHE A 129 -4.05 4.56 2.08
N LEU A 130 -5.21 4.44 1.42
CA LEU A 130 -5.41 4.90 0.05
C LEU A 130 -5.22 6.42 -0.08
N VAL A 131 -5.86 7.21 0.79
CA VAL A 131 -5.76 8.67 0.76
C VAL A 131 -4.33 9.13 0.99
N LEU A 132 -3.65 8.60 2.01
CA LEU A 132 -2.26 8.93 2.31
C LEU A 132 -1.32 8.53 1.17
N THR A 133 -1.59 7.42 0.47
CA THR A 133 -0.83 7.03 -0.74
C THR A 133 -1.00 8.03 -1.87
N ALA A 134 -2.22 8.52 -2.12
CA ALA A 134 -2.46 9.55 -3.14
C ALA A 134 -1.77 10.88 -2.78
N VAL A 135 -1.85 11.28 -1.49
CA VAL A 135 -1.16 12.46 -0.98
C VAL A 135 0.36 12.31 -1.11
N GLN A 136 0.92 11.13 -0.82
CA GLN A 136 2.34 10.83 -0.98
C GLN A 136 2.83 11.04 -2.42
N ILE A 137 2.04 10.63 -3.42
CA ILE A 137 2.34 10.87 -4.84
C ILE A 137 2.32 12.37 -5.16
N GLY A 138 1.31 13.10 -4.66
CA GLY A 138 1.21 14.55 -4.85
C GLY A 138 2.40 15.31 -4.24
N ILE A 139 2.81 14.93 -3.02
CA ILE A 139 4.00 15.51 -2.40
C ILE A 139 5.26 15.12 -3.20
N GLY A 140 5.36 13.89 -3.71
CA GLY A 140 6.45 13.47 -4.59
C GLY A 140 6.56 14.32 -5.85
N ALA A 141 5.43 14.66 -6.48
CA ALA A 141 5.40 15.59 -7.61
C ALA A 141 5.88 17.00 -7.21
N SER A 142 5.48 17.49 -6.04
CA SER A 142 5.93 18.78 -5.51
C SER A 142 7.45 18.85 -5.25
N VAL A 143 8.09 17.72 -4.92
CA VAL A 143 9.56 17.64 -4.79
C VAL A 143 10.25 17.93 -6.13
N ILE A 144 9.70 17.42 -7.22
CA ILE A 144 10.22 17.66 -8.58
C ILE A 144 10.04 19.14 -8.94
N TRP A 145 8.82 19.68 -8.79
CA TRP A 145 8.50 21.06 -9.19
C TRP A 145 9.22 22.12 -8.36
N SER A 146 9.50 21.84 -7.09
CA SER A 146 10.25 22.73 -6.21
C SER A 146 11.77 22.62 -6.35
N GLY A 147 12.27 21.83 -7.32
CA GLY A 147 13.71 21.64 -7.52
C GLY A 147 14.41 20.94 -6.35
N LYS A 148 13.70 20.06 -5.63
CA LYS A 148 14.13 19.37 -4.39
C LYS A 148 14.27 20.28 -3.17
N SER A 149 13.34 21.20 -2.99
CA SER A 149 13.31 21.93 -1.73
C SER A 149 13.25 20.96 -0.52
N VAL A 150 13.96 21.31 0.55
CA VAL A 150 14.17 20.41 1.70
C VAL A 150 12.85 20.04 2.36
N PHE A 151 11.92 21.00 2.46
CA PHE A 151 10.65 20.82 3.13
C PHE A 151 9.76 19.71 2.52
N PRO A 152 9.31 19.78 1.25
CA PRO A 152 8.49 18.73 0.65
C PRO A 152 9.23 17.41 0.58
N THR A 153 10.56 17.42 0.42
CA THR A 153 11.37 16.21 0.44
C THR A 153 11.29 15.50 1.79
N THR A 154 11.44 16.25 2.89
CA THR A 154 11.34 15.70 4.25
C THR A 154 9.93 15.19 4.54
N VAL A 155 8.90 15.96 4.19
CA VAL A 155 7.49 15.54 4.37
C VAL A 155 7.20 14.27 3.57
N HIS A 156 7.67 14.19 2.32
CA HIS A 156 7.53 12.99 1.49
C HIS A 156 8.19 11.77 2.13
N VAL A 157 9.43 11.89 2.60
CA VAL A 157 10.15 10.76 3.23
C VAL A 157 9.44 10.29 4.51
N LEU A 158 9.02 11.23 5.37
CA LEU A 158 8.34 10.91 6.62
C LEU A 158 6.98 10.23 6.37
N LEU A 159 6.19 10.76 5.44
CA LEU A 159 4.89 10.17 5.10
C LEU A 159 5.05 8.79 4.45
N GLY A 160 6.07 8.59 3.63
CA GLY A 160 6.41 7.27 3.05
C GLY A 160 6.75 6.23 4.14
N ALA A 161 7.56 6.61 5.13
CA ALA A 161 7.85 5.74 6.27
C ALA A 161 6.61 5.45 7.13
N GLY A 162 5.75 6.44 7.32
CA GLY A 162 4.47 6.30 8.02
C GLY A 162 3.50 5.33 7.31
N LEU A 163 3.42 5.39 5.99
CA LEU A 163 2.65 4.43 5.17
C LEU A 163 3.16 3.00 5.33
N PHE A 164 4.48 2.81 5.35
CA PHE A 164 5.09 1.49 5.61
C PHE A 164 4.72 0.97 7.00
N LEU A 165 4.83 1.80 8.04
CA LEU A 165 4.40 1.44 9.39
C LEU A 165 2.91 1.07 9.43
N LEU A 166 2.05 1.85 8.77
CA LEU A 166 0.61 1.57 8.71
C LEU A 166 0.32 0.22 8.04
N ALA A 167 1.04 -0.14 6.98
CA ALA A 167 0.92 -1.44 6.32
C ALA A 167 1.37 -2.59 7.24
N VAL A 168 2.47 -2.43 7.97
CA VAL A 168 2.98 -3.42 8.94
C VAL A 168 1.98 -3.66 10.06
N LEU A 169 1.42 -2.58 10.63
CA LEU A 169 0.38 -2.67 11.66
C LEU A 169 -0.88 -3.34 11.10
N GLY A 170 -1.30 -2.99 9.88
CA GLY A 170 -2.41 -3.62 9.18
C GLY A 170 -2.23 -5.13 8.99
N ALA A 171 -1.03 -5.56 8.58
CA ALA A 171 -0.68 -6.98 8.49
C ALA A 171 -0.79 -7.67 9.85
N GLY A 172 -0.19 -7.10 10.91
CA GLY A 172 -0.22 -7.66 12.26
C GLY A 172 -1.64 -7.83 12.81
N ILE A 173 -2.50 -6.81 12.63
CA ILE A 173 -3.91 -6.86 13.02
C ILE A 173 -4.65 -7.95 12.23
N ALA A 174 -4.45 -8.04 10.92
CA ALA A 174 -5.10 -9.04 10.07
C ALA A 174 -4.69 -10.47 10.48
N TYR A 175 -3.42 -10.72 10.78
CA TYR A 175 -2.94 -12.00 11.27
C TYR A 175 -3.49 -12.33 12.67
N ARG A 176 -3.54 -11.36 13.58
CA ARG A 176 -4.11 -11.54 14.93
C ARG A 176 -5.57 -11.97 14.85
N HIS A 177 -6.39 -11.30 14.04
CA HIS A 177 -7.80 -11.68 13.89
C HIS A 177 -7.96 -13.09 13.32
N ARG A 178 -7.14 -13.47 12.33
CA ARG A 178 -7.17 -14.82 11.76
C ARG A 178 -6.76 -15.89 12.79
N TRP A 179 -5.76 -15.60 13.60
CA TRP A 179 -5.30 -16.52 14.65
C TRP A 179 -6.34 -16.71 15.76
N LEU A 180 -6.99 -15.63 16.20
CA LEU A 180 -8.07 -15.72 17.19
C LEU A 180 -9.25 -16.54 16.67
N ALA A 181 -9.68 -16.30 15.43
CA ALA A 181 -10.74 -17.08 14.80
C ALA A 181 -10.41 -18.59 14.70
N ALA A 182 -9.15 -18.92 14.36
CA ALA A 182 -8.71 -20.33 14.32
C ALA A 182 -8.69 -20.98 15.71
N ARG A 183 -8.35 -20.22 16.76
CA ARG A 183 -8.40 -20.73 18.15
C ARG A 183 -9.82 -20.99 18.62
N GLU A 184 -10.75 -20.09 18.32
CA GLU A 184 -12.17 -20.26 18.65
C GLU A 184 -12.76 -21.50 17.95
N SER A 185 -12.41 -21.75 16.68
CA SER A 185 -12.86 -22.96 15.98
C SER A 185 -12.32 -24.25 16.59
N LEU A 186 -11.06 -24.24 17.04
CA LEU A 186 -10.45 -25.40 17.71
C LEU A 186 -11.05 -25.64 19.10
N ALA A 187 -11.38 -24.57 19.85
CA ALA A 187 -12.04 -24.67 21.14
C ALA A 187 -13.50 -25.14 21.04
N GLY A 188 -14.23 -24.67 20.02
CA GLY A 188 -15.60 -25.10 19.74
C GLY A 188 -15.70 -26.57 19.30
N GLY A 189 -14.72 -27.06 18.52
CA GLY A 189 -14.66 -28.46 18.09
C GLY A 189 -14.37 -29.47 19.20
N ASN A 190 -13.80 -29.02 20.32
CA ASN A 190 -13.47 -29.86 21.48
C ASN A 190 -14.56 -29.88 22.57
N SER A 191 -15.77 -29.37 22.32
CA SER A 191 -16.89 -29.48 23.28
C SER A 191 -17.52 -30.88 23.21
N PRO A 192 -17.39 -31.74 24.23
CA PRO A 192 -17.95 -33.08 24.24
C PRO A 192 -19.42 -33.01 24.69
N LEU A 193 -20.31 -32.48 23.86
CA LEU A 193 -21.75 -32.49 24.10
C LEU A 193 -22.49 -32.91 22.82
N GLY A 194 -22.13 -34.11 22.34
CA GLY A 194 -22.90 -34.87 21.38
C GLY A 194 -23.22 -36.23 21.99
N ASP A 195 -24.42 -36.36 22.54
CA ASP A 195 -25.16 -37.59 22.80
C ASP A 195 -24.74 -38.46 24.02
N THR A 196 -25.00 -37.93 25.22
CA THR A 196 -25.35 -38.76 26.40
C THR A 196 -26.79 -38.48 26.81
N ARG A 197 -27.76 -38.78 25.93
CA ARG A 197 -29.15 -38.92 26.37
C ARG A 197 -29.94 -39.87 25.47
N LYS A 198 -29.49 -41.12 25.37
CA LYS A 198 -30.42 -42.24 25.20
C LYS A 198 -30.86 -42.67 26.59
N GLU A 199 -31.91 -42.00 27.06
CA GLU A 199 -32.67 -42.42 28.24
C GLU A 199 -33.22 -43.83 27.99
N CYS A 200 -32.86 -44.75 28.88
CA CYS A 200 -33.48 -46.05 29.06
C CYS A 200 -34.75 -45.86 29.89
N PRO A 201 -35.92 -46.34 29.46
CA PRO A 201 -37.00 -46.68 30.37
C PRO A 201 -37.09 -48.21 30.51
N ALA A 202 -37.39 -48.59 31.76
CA ALA A 202 -37.52 -49.94 32.31
C ALA A 202 -38.63 -50.79 31.66
#